data_AF-A0AAN4YKC8-F1
#
_entry.id   AF-A0AAN4YKC8-F1
#
_cell.length_a   1.000
_cell.length_b   1.000
_cell.length_c   1.000
_cell.angle_alpha   90.00
_cell.angle_beta   90.00
_cell.angle_gamma   90.00
#
_symmetry.space_group_name_H-M   'P 1'
#
loop_
_entity.id
_entity.type
_entity.pdbx_description
1 polymer ?
#
loop_
_entity_poly.entity_id
_entity_poly.type
_entity_poly.pdbx_seq_one_letter_code
_entity_poly.pdbx_strand_id
1 'polypeptide(L)'
;MVFQLTSSHRYAWIIQILTLAIMIGSAGPSFITSPFSTPDIPRATASDWLSFFSLCFASAITWAPASADYFVYFPTATSSWRMFLAGSTGMSLAMALTTLLGIGLATGIDSNPAWIEASLTSPGSLLAASFSNLHGFGRFCAVILLLGTVSNNIPCTYSAGLNLQMLGRYGPRIPRPLLTTLEVVIYTVCAIVAREYLREIMENFLPLMSYWIVAWLAVCLEETWVFRRGRDYDWTVWNNPHRLPMGLAAGASFVFGILGAVLGMVSAFVICNTSYTIMMDYNICSSCLVYTVTNVSLQSQSYFVGPIAKALPQNCDLGMWLAFGFTAVVYPAFRCVELHVVGR
;
A
#
# COMPACT_ATOMS: atom_id res chain seq x y z
N MET A 1 1.19 8.28 -26.93
CA MET A 1 1.78 8.74 -25.66
C MET A 1 2.37 7.60 -24.83
N VAL A 2 1.66 6.47 -24.62
CA VAL A 2 2.20 5.28 -23.91
C VAL A 2 3.46 4.70 -24.56
N PHE A 3 3.55 4.69 -25.90
CA PHE A 3 4.71 4.13 -26.62
C PHE A 3 5.99 4.99 -26.56
N GLN A 4 5.90 6.29 -26.23
CA GLN A 4 7.10 7.15 -26.06
C GLN A 4 7.64 7.17 -24.62
N LEU A 5 6.81 6.79 -23.64
CA LEU A 5 7.24 6.61 -22.25
C LEU A 5 8.04 5.30 -22.06
N THR A 6 7.78 4.26 -22.86
CA THR A 6 8.46 2.95 -22.71
C THR A 6 9.95 2.98 -23.06
N SER A 7 10.44 3.91 -23.87
CA SER A 7 11.87 4.05 -24.16
C SER A 7 12.65 4.66 -22.99
N SER A 8 12.08 5.65 -22.30
CA SER A 8 12.73 6.37 -21.21
C SER A 8 12.67 5.60 -19.88
N HIS A 9 11.53 4.98 -19.57
CA HIS A 9 11.35 4.21 -18.33
C HIS A 9 12.20 2.93 -18.27
N ARG A 10 12.56 2.36 -19.43
CA ARG A 10 13.44 1.18 -19.50
C ARG A 10 14.80 1.38 -18.85
N TYR A 11 15.27 2.62 -18.71
CA TYR A 11 16.59 2.95 -18.13
C TYR A 11 16.51 3.74 -16.83
N ALA A 12 15.34 4.29 -16.47
CA ALA A 12 15.16 5.11 -15.27
C ALA A 12 15.50 4.36 -13.96
N TRP A 13 15.25 3.05 -13.91
CA TRP A 13 15.59 2.22 -12.75
C TRP A 13 17.10 2.11 -12.50
N ILE A 14 17.93 2.21 -13.54
CA ILE A 14 19.41 2.14 -13.41
C ILE A 14 19.91 3.37 -12.64
N ILE A 15 19.41 4.55 -13.00
CA ILE A 15 19.77 5.81 -12.34
C ILE A 15 19.36 5.77 -10.86
N GLN A 16 18.19 5.20 -10.57
CA GLN A 16 17.71 5.07 -9.20
C GLN A 16 18.57 4.10 -8.38
N ILE A 17 18.91 2.92 -8.92
CA ILE A 17 19.80 1.97 -8.24
C ILE A 17 21.18 2.57 -7.99
N LEU A 18 21.74 3.30 -8.96
CA LEU A 18 23.02 3.99 -8.80
C LEU A 18 22.96 5.01 -7.67
N THR A 19 21.87 5.78 -7.58
CA THR A 19 21.67 6.78 -6.53
C THR A 19 21.54 6.13 -5.14
N LEU A 20 20.83 4.99 -5.05
CA LEU A 20 20.74 4.21 -3.81
C LEU A 20 22.11 3.60 -3.43
N ALA A 21 22.91 3.15 -4.39
CA ALA A 21 24.27 2.65 -4.15
C ALA A 21 25.20 3.76 -3.64
N ILE A 22 25.10 4.98 -4.19
CA ILE A 22 25.81 6.16 -3.69
C ILE A 22 25.38 6.46 -2.26
N MET A 23 24.08 6.37 -1.96
CA MET A 23 23.55 6.58 -0.60
C MET A 23 24.11 5.55 0.39
N ILE A 24 24.16 4.27 0.00
CA ILE A 24 24.79 3.21 0.81
C ILE A 24 26.27 3.53 1.05
N GLY A 25 26.99 4.02 0.05
CA GLY A 25 28.40 4.40 0.20
C GLY A 25 28.61 5.62 1.11
N SER A 26 27.73 6.63 1.04
CA SER A 26 27.86 7.86 1.83
C SER A 26 27.43 7.70 3.28
N ALA A 27 26.35 6.95 3.51
CA ALA A 27 25.76 6.72 4.83
C ALA A 27 26.32 5.46 5.52
N GLY A 28 26.94 4.54 4.77
CA GLY A 28 27.49 3.28 5.25
C GLY A 28 28.39 3.36 6.48
N PRO A 29 29.32 4.34 6.58
CA PRO A 29 30.15 4.49 7.77
C PRO A 29 29.37 4.84 9.05
N SER A 30 28.16 5.39 8.91
CA SER A 30 27.28 5.72 10.03
C SER A 30 26.30 4.59 10.37
N PHE A 31 26.28 3.50 9.59
CA PHE A 31 25.43 2.34 9.89
C PHE A 31 26.06 1.53 11.01
N ILE A 32 25.29 1.31 12.08
CA ILE A 32 25.73 0.51 13.21
C ILE A 32 25.34 -0.94 12.92
N THR A 33 26.33 -1.76 12.58
CA THR A 33 26.14 -3.18 12.23
C THR A 33 26.38 -4.13 13.39
N SER A 34 26.91 -3.62 14.52
CA SER A 34 27.05 -4.39 15.74
C SER A 34 25.69 -4.58 16.42
N PRO A 35 25.41 -5.75 16.99
CA PRO A 35 24.19 -5.94 17.77
C PRO A 35 24.22 -4.98 18.95
N PHE A 36 23.32 -3.98 18.93
CA PHE A 36 23.04 -3.10 20.05
C PHE A 36 22.67 -3.97 21.26
N SER A 37 23.67 -4.27 22.09
CA SER A 37 23.52 -4.94 23.37
C SER A 37 23.67 -3.87 24.45
N THR A 38 22.93 -2.76 24.32
CA THR A 38 22.78 -1.84 25.44
C THR A 38 21.79 -2.49 26.41
N PRO A 39 22.07 -2.50 27.73
CA PRO A 39 21.22 -3.15 28.73
C PRO A 39 19.81 -2.55 28.83
N ASP A 40 19.56 -1.40 28.19
CA ASP A 40 18.30 -0.64 28.25
C ASP A 40 17.31 -0.94 27.11
N ILE A 41 17.72 -1.65 26.04
CA ILE A 41 16.79 -2.00 24.94
C ILE A 41 16.22 -3.41 25.21
N PRO A 42 14.89 -3.54 25.40
CA PRO A 42 14.27 -4.85 25.59
C PRO A 42 14.61 -5.78 24.43
N ARG A 43 14.89 -7.06 24.72
CA ARG A 43 15.07 -8.06 23.66
C ARG A 43 13.84 -8.07 22.77
N ALA A 44 14.06 -8.00 21.45
CA ALA A 44 13.00 -8.03 20.45
C ALA A 44 12.03 -9.19 20.73
N THR A 45 10.78 -8.84 21.00
CA THR A 45 9.74 -9.76 21.42
C THR A 45 9.02 -10.35 20.21
N ALA A 46 8.33 -11.48 20.37
CA ALA A 46 7.60 -12.11 19.26
C ALA A 46 6.58 -11.16 18.60
N SER A 47 5.99 -10.23 19.36
CA SER A 47 5.10 -9.19 18.82
C SER A 47 5.81 -8.17 17.94
N ASP A 48 7.06 -7.82 18.26
CA ASP A 48 7.85 -6.86 17.47
C ASP A 48 8.19 -7.48 16.10
N TRP A 49 8.59 -8.75 16.09
CA TRP A 49 8.85 -9.50 14.85
C TRP A 49 7.60 -9.61 13.97
N LEU A 50 6.45 -9.93 14.56
CA LEU A 50 5.19 -10.05 13.82
C LEU A 50 4.71 -8.70 13.28
N SER A 51 4.85 -7.63 14.06
CA SER A 51 4.49 -6.27 13.65
C SER A 51 5.39 -5.79 12.50
N PHE A 52 6.69 -6.05 12.59
CA PHE A 52 7.65 -5.74 11.52
C PHE A 52 7.36 -6.54 10.25
N PHE A 53 7.07 -7.83 10.38
CA PHE A 53 6.66 -8.68 9.25
C PHE A 53 5.38 -8.18 8.59
N SER A 54 4.40 -7.79 9.41
CA SER A 54 3.13 -7.22 8.94
C SER A 54 3.35 -5.92 8.17
N LEU A 55 4.22 -5.03 8.65
CA LEU A 55 4.56 -3.79 7.96
C LEU A 55 5.24 -4.05 6.59
N CYS A 56 6.14 -5.03 6.52
CA CYS A 56 6.77 -5.43 5.25
C CYS A 56 5.79 -6.10 4.28
N PHE A 57 4.86 -6.90 4.79
CA PHE A 57 3.84 -7.57 3.98
C PHE A 57 2.81 -6.56 3.44
N ALA A 58 2.39 -5.61 4.28
CA ALA A 58 1.48 -4.52 3.94
C ALA A 58 2.02 -3.67 2.78
N SER A 59 3.31 -3.31 2.81
CA SER A 59 3.90 -2.51 1.73
C SER A 59 3.92 -3.25 0.39
N ALA A 60 4.18 -4.57 0.39
CA ALA A 60 4.21 -5.37 -0.83
C ALA A 60 2.80 -5.65 -1.40
N ILE A 61 1.84 -6.02 -0.55
CA ILE A 61 0.50 -6.44 -0.98
C ILE A 61 -0.33 -5.30 -1.58
N THR A 62 -0.04 -4.04 -1.20
CA THR A 62 -0.75 -2.87 -1.75
C THR A 62 -0.71 -2.75 -3.26
N TRP A 63 0.31 -3.33 -3.91
CA TRP A 63 0.44 -3.31 -5.36
C TRP A 63 -0.36 -4.41 -6.08
N ALA A 64 -0.92 -5.37 -5.34
CA ALA A 64 -1.64 -6.51 -5.91
C ALA A 64 -2.88 -6.10 -6.72
N PRO A 65 -3.76 -5.17 -6.26
CA PRO A 65 -4.94 -4.76 -7.03
C PRO A 65 -4.59 -4.07 -8.36
N ALA A 66 -3.54 -3.25 -8.38
CA ALA A 66 -3.10 -2.55 -9.59
C ALA A 66 -2.42 -3.47 -10.61
N SER A 67 -2.04 -4.69 -10.22
CA SER A 67 -1.29 -5.61 -11.07
C SER A 67 -2.06 -6.04 -12.33
N ALA A 68 -3.39 -6.13 -12.25
CA ALA A 68 -4.25 -6.50 -13.37
C ALA A 68 -4.11 -5.51 -14.54
N ASP A 69 -3.92 -4.22 -14.27
CA ASP A 69 -3.78 -3.18 -15.30
C ASP A 69 -2.51 -3.36 -16.13
N TYR A 70 -1.48 -3.98 -15.57
CA TYR A 70 -0.18 -4.19 -16.22
C TYR A 70 -0.06 -5.56 -16.86
N PHE A 71 -0.66 -6.60 -16.25
CA PHE A 71 -0.57 -7.95 -16.79
C PHE A 71 -1.30 -8.12 -18.13
N VAL A 72 -2.27 -7.26 -18.45
CA VAL A 72 -2.98 -7.22 -19.75
C VAL A 72 -2.03 -7.01 -20.94
N TYR A 73 -0.86 -6.41 -20.74
CA TYR A 73 0.11 -6.19 -21.82
C TYR A 73 0.94 -7.43 -22.20
N PHE A 74 0.89 -8.50 -21.39
CA PHE A 74 1.60 -9.73 -21.71
C PHE A 74 0.85 -10.55 -22.77
N PRO A 75 1.57 -11.24 -23.68
CA PRO A 75 0.94 -12.17 -24.62
C PRO A 75 0.17 -13.28 -23.88
N THR A 76 -0.97 -13.67 -24.43
CA THR A 76 -1.83 -14.74 -23.89
C THR A 76 -1.13 -16.11 -23.79
N ALA A 77 -0.06 -16.32 -24.54
CA ALA A 77 0.76 -17.53 -24.50
C ALA A 77 1.68 -17.63 -23.26
N THR A 78 1.76 -16.58 -22.44
CA THR A 78 2.65 -16.54 -21.27
C THR A 78 2.08 -17.38 -20.13
N SER A 79 2.86 -18.32 -19.60
CA SER A 79 2.43 -19.16 -18.47
C SER A 79 2.26 -18.35 -17.18
N SER A 80 1.13 -18.53 -16.48
CA SER A 80 0.78 -17.81 -15.25
C SER A 80 1.81 -17.92 -14.13
N TRP A 81 2.43 -19.11 -13.97
CA TRP A 81 3.44 -19.32 -12.93
C TRP A 81 4.72 -18.50 -13.15
N ARG A 82 5.14 -18.31 -14.40
CA ARG A 82 6.29 -17.45 -14.71
C ARG A 82 5.98 -15.99 -14.43
N MET A 83 4.76 -15.53 -14.74
CA MET A 83 4.32 -14.17 -14.43
C MET A 83 4.28 -13.95 -12.90
N PHE A 84 3.77 -14.93 -12.16
CA PHE A 84 3.75 -14.91 -10.70
C PHE A 84 5.16 -14.87 -10.10
N LEU A 85 6.06 -15.78 -10.51
CA LEU A 85 7.43 -15.80 -10.00
C LEU A 85 8.20 -14.54 -10.36
N ALA A 86 8.09 -14.04 -11.59
CA ALA A 86 8.76 -12.81 -12.01
C ALA A 86 8.26 -11.59 -11.21
N GLY A 87 6.94 -11.45 -11.05
CA GLY A 87 6.34 -10.36 -10.28
C GLY A 87 6.69 -10.42 -8.80
N SER A 88 6.55 -11.59 -8.18
CA SER A 88 6.84 -11.78 -6.74
C SER A 88 8.32 -11.60 -6.41
N THR A 89 9.24 -12.19 -7.19
CA THR A 89 10.69 -12.05 -6.95
C THR A 89 11.17 -10.62 -7.21
N GLY A 90 10.69 -9.98 -8.27
CA GLY A 90 11.03 -8.58 -8.58
C GLY A 90 10.58 -7.62 -7.47
N MET A 91 9.31 -7.74 -7.03
CA MET A 91 8.77 -6.90 -5.95
C MET A 91 9.47 -7.17 -4.61
N SER A 92 9.66 -8.44 -4.26
CA SER A 92 10.31 -8.82 -2.99
C SER A 92 11.75 -8.31 -2.92
N LEU A 93 12.51 -8.43 -4.02
CA LEU A 93 13.88 -7.92 -4.07
C LEU A 93 13.92 -6.39 -3.94
N ALA A 94 13.03 -5.69 -4.65
CA ALA A 94 12.96 -4.23 -4.58
C ALA A 94 12.61 -3.75 -3.16
N MET A 95 11.60 -4.35 -2.53
CA MET A 95 11.17 -3.99 -1.17
C MET A 95 12.20 -4.37 -0.11
N ALA A 96 12.87 -5.52 -0.25
CA ALA A 96 13.94 -5.92 0.66
C ALA A 96 15.10 -4.91 0.63
N LEU A 97 15.55 -4.50 -0.55
CA LEU A 97 16.65 -3.54 -0.70
C LEU A 97 16.32 -2.17 -0.09
N THR A 98 15.13 -1.64 -0.34
CA THR A 98 14.71 -0.33 0.21
C THR A 98 14.48 -0.39 1.72
N THR A 99 13.93 -1.49 2.24
CA THR A 99 13.69 -1.68 3.67
C THR A 99 15.00 -1.82 4.45
N LEU A 100 15.95 -2.62 3.95
CA LEU A 100 17.28 -2.76 4.58
C LEU A 100 18.02 -1.43 4.63
N LEU A 101 17.90 -0.61 3.59
CA LEU A 101 18.49 0.72 3.54
C LEU A 101 17.84 1.68 4.54
N GLY A 102 16.51 1.63 4.67
CA GLY A 102 15.78 2.38 5.70
C GLY A 102 16.20 1.98 7.12
N ILE A 103 16.37 0.68 7.38
CA ILE A 103 16.87 0.17 8.67
C ILE A 103 18.29 0.70 8.93
N GLY A 104 19.18 0.63 7.94
CA GLY A 104 20.55 1.15 8.06
C GLY A 104 20.57 2.63 8.45
N LEU A 105 19.76 3.45 7.77
CA LEU A 105 19.61 4.87 8.10
C LEU A 105 19.05 5.08 9.51
N ALA A 106 18.04 4.30 9.91
CA ALA A 106 17.45 4.38 11.24
C ALA A 106 18.48 4.10 12.35
N THR A 107 19.35 3.09 12.17
CA THR A 107 20.41 2.80 13.16
C THR A 107 21.42 3.93 13.35
N GLY A 108 21.64 4.74 12.32
CA GLY A 108 22.60 5.85 12.36
C GLY A 108 22.03 7.13 12.97
N ILE A 109 20.72 7.23 13.18
CA ILE A 109 20.07 8.45 13.71
C ILE A 109 20.62 8.79 15.09
N ASP A 110 20.73 7.80 15.98
CA ASP A 110 21.19 8.02 17.36
C ASP A 110 22.66 8.47 17.44
N SER A 111 23.44 8.19 16.40
CA SER A 111 24.87 8.53 16.36
C SER A 111 25.16 9.96 15.89
N ASN A 112 24.23 10.59 15.17
CA ASN A 112 24.46 11.86 14.49
C ASN A 112 23.36 12.89 14.79
N PRO A 113 23.66 13.99 15.52
CA PRO A 113 22.66 14.98 15.88
C PRO A 113 22.01 15.67 14.66
N ALA A 114 22.73 15.79 13.54
CA ALA A 114 22.17 16.34 12.30
C ALA A 114 21.11 15.42 11.69
N TRP A 115 21.23 14.10 11.87
CA TRP A 115 20.24 13.13 11.40
C TRP A 115 19.02 13.09 12.32
N ILE A 116 19.21 13.32 13.62
CA ILE A 116 18.09 13.50 14.57
C ILE A 116 17.23 14.69 14.15
N GLU A 117 17.82 15.87 13.97
CA GLU A 117 17.09 17.08 13.56
C GLU A 117 16.38 16.91 12.20
N ALA A 118 17.08 16.30 11.24
CA ALA A 118 16.50 15.99 9.93
C ALA A 118 15.36 14.98 10.03
N SER A 119 15.46 13.98 10.93
CA SER A 119 14.43 12.96 11.13
C SER A 119 13.18 13.51 11.81
N LEU A 120 13.29 14.56 12.63
CA LEU A 120 12.15 15.23 13.24
C LEU A 120 11.38 16.08 12.22
N THR A 121 12.08 16.74 11.31
CA THR A 121 11.46 17.60 10.29
C THR A 121 10.60 16.81 9.30
N SER A 122 11.16 15.79 8.66
CA SER A 122 10.46 14.98 7.65
C SER A 122 11.23 13.67 7.37
N PRO A 123 10.56 12.56 7.02
CA PRO A 123 11.26 11.38 6.52
C PRO A 123 12.11 11.68 5.27
N GLY A 124 11.66 12.62 4.43
CA GLY A 124 12.39 13.03 3.22
C GLY A 124 13.65 13.84 3.49
N SER A 125 13.69 14.64 4.57
CA SER A 125 14.90 15.38 4.95
C SER A 125 15.98 14.47 5.49
N LEU A 126 15.62 13.36 6.14
CA LEU A 126 16.59 12.33 6.55
C LEU A 126 17.28 11.70 5.32
N LEU A 127 16.52 11.38 4.27
CA LEU A 127 17.08 10.88 3.01
C LEU A 127 18.04 11.90 2.37
N ALA A 128 17.70 13.19 2.38
CA ALA A 128 18.61 14.24 1.90
C ALA A 128 19.87 14.37 2.79
N ALA A 129 19.73 14.24 4.10
CA ALA A 129 20.82 14.31 5.07
C ALA A 129 21.82 13.14 4.91
N SER A 130 21.38 11.98 4.42
CA SER A 130 22.26 10.83 4.15
C SER A 130 23.36 11.12 3.12
N PHE A 131 23.17 12.14 2.27
CA PHE A 131 24.13 12.59 1.26
C PHE A 131 25.02 13.75 1.72
N SER A 132 24.93 14.20 2.98
CA SER A 132 25.65 15.37 3.47
C SER A 132 27.17 15.27 3.28
N ASN A 133 27.72 14.06 3.36
CA ASN A 133 29.15 13.78 3.22
C ASN A 133 29.69 14.07 1.80
N LEU A 134 28.82 14.17 0.79
CA LEU A 134 29.18 14.41 -0.61
C LEU A 134 29.03 15.89 -1.03
N HIS A 135 28.75 16.78 -0.06
CA HIS A 135 28.56 18.22 -0.27
C HIS A 135 27.68 18.55 -1.50
N GLY A 136 28.25 19.19 -2.54
CA GLY A 136 27.52 19.62 -3.73
C GLY A 136 26.96 18.47 -4.57
N PHE A 137 27.70 17.38 -4.71
CA PHE A 137 27.23 16.20 -5.44
C PHE A 137 26.11 15.48 -4.67
N GLY A 138 26.15 15.51 -3.34
CA GLY A 138 25.08 14.96 -2.50
C GLY A 138 23.72 15.63 -2.72
N ARG A 139 23.70 16.95 -2.89
CA ARG A 139 22.47 17.69 -3.23
C ARG A 139 21.91 17.28 -4.60
N PHE A 140 22.76 17.03 -5.58
CA PHE A 140 22.35 16.53 -6.89
C PHE A 140 21.73 15.12 -6.79
N CYS A 141 22.36 14.21 -6.04
CA CYS A 141 21.80 12.88 -5.77
C CYS A 141 20.46 12.94 -5.04
N ALA A 142 20.29 13.85 -4.09
CA ALA A 142 19.00 14.06 -3.41
C ALA A 142 17.89 14.50 -4.37
N VAL A 143 18.20 15.35 -5.35
CA VAL A 143 17.25 15.75 -6.41
C VAL A 143 16.88 14.56 -7.30
N ILE A 144 17.86 13.73 -7.68
CA ILE A 144 17.59 12.49 -8.45
C ILE A 144 16.69 11.55 -7.65
N LEU A 145 16.97 11.36 -6.37
CA LEU A 145 16.16 10.52 -5.49
C LEU A 145 14.71 11.01 -5.43
N LEU A 146 14.51 12.33 -5.28
CA LEU A 146 13.19 12.96 -5.31
C LEU A 146 12.49 12.71 -6.66
N LEU A 147 13.16 12.93 -7.79
CA LEU A 147 12.60 12.62 -9.12
C LEU A 147 12.23 11.14 -9.27
N GLY A 148 13.00 10.24 -8.65
CA GLY A 148 12.69 8.82 -8.58
C GLY A 148 11.38 8.54 -7.83
N THR A 149 11.14 9.21 -6.70
CA THR A 149 9.85 9.09 -5.98
C THR A 149 8.67 9.62 -6.79
N VAL A 150 8.84 10.70 -7.53
CA VAL A 150 7.83 11.21 -8.47
C VAL A 150 7.56 10.19 -9.58
N SER A 151 8.61 9.59 -10.15
CA SER A 151 8.50 8.54 -11.16
C SER A 151 7.75 7.30 -10.64
N ASN A 152 7.92 6.95 -9.36
CA ASN A 152 7.23 5.82 -8.73
C ASN A 152 5.71 6.03 -8.59
N ASN A 153 5.23 7.28 -8.63
CA ASN A 153 3.80 7.59 -8.54
C ASN A 153 3.07 7.53 -9.90
N ILE A 154 3.81 7.50 -11.02
CA ILE A 154 3.24 7.45 -12.37
C ILE A 154 2.38 6.19 -12.58
N PRO A 155 2.83 4.97 -12.18
CA PRO A 155 2.00 3.77 -12.23
C PRO A 155 0.68 3.93 -11.47
N CYS A 156 0.72 4.46 -10.25
CA CYS A 156 -0.49 4.65 -9.44
C CYS A 156 -1.50 5.57 -10.13
N THR A 157 -1.04 6.74 -10.61
CA THR A 157 -1.87 7.71 -11.35
C THR A 157 -2.41 7.12 -12.66
N TYR A 158 -1.65 6.21 -13.30
CA TYR A 158 -2.10 5.50 -14.49
C TYR A 158 -3.29 4.58 -14.17
N SER A 159 -3.15 3.71 -13.17
CA SER A 159 -4.22 2.82 -12.72
C SER A 159 -5.44 3.60 -12.25
N ALA A 160 -5.22 4.76 -11.64
CA ALA A 160 -6.29 5.63 -11.18
C ALA A 160 -7.19 6.14 -12.28
N GLY A 161 -6.58 6.65 -13.34
CA GLY A 161 -7.31 7.08 -14.52
C GLY A 161 -8.12 5.94 -15.16
N LEU A 162 -7.65 4.68 -15.08
CA LEU A 162 -8.42 3.53 -15.58
C LEU A 162 -9.63 3.24 -14.71
N ASN A 163 -9.43 3.18 -13.40
CA ASN A 163 -10.49 2.94 -12.44
C ASN A 163 -11.61 4.01 -12.55
N LEU A 164 -11.24 5.29 -12.61
CA LEU A 164 -12.17 6.40 -12.86
C LEU A 164 -12.95 6.27 -14.18
N GLN A 165 -12.36 5.66 -15.21
CA GLN A 165 -13.05 5.39 -16.47
C GLN A 165 -14.02 4.21 -16.38
N MET A 166 -13.76 3.25 -15.49
CA MET A 166 -14.68 2.13 -15.20
C MET A 166 -15.84 2.57 -14.29
N LEU A 167 -15.69 3.68 -13.57
CA LEU A 167 -16.71 4.24 -12.70
C LEU A 167 -17.86 4.88 -13.50
N GLY A 168 -18.89 4.08 -13.75
CA GLY A 168 -20.19 4.54 -14.25
C GLY A 168 -20.31 4.67 -15.77
N ARG A 169 -21.54 4.94 -16.23
CA ARG A 169 -21.91 4.93 -17.66
C ARG A 169 -21.23 6.02 -18.51
N TYR A 170 -20.73 7.06 -17.85
CA TYR A 170 -20.14 8.24 -18.51
C TYR A 170 -18.60 8.29 -18.44
N GLY A 171 -17.97 7.48 -17.57
CA GLY A 171 -16.51 7.42 -17.40
C GLY A 171 -15.72 7.17 -18.70
N PRO A 172 -16.14 6.23 -19.57
CA PRO A 172 -15.43 5.94 -20.83
C PRO A 172 -15.47 7.08 -21.86
N ARG A 173 -16.33 8.09 -21.69
CA ARG A 173 -16.46 9.22 -22.63
C ARG A 173 -15.43 10.32 -22.38
N ILE A 174 -14.80 10.35 -21.22
CA ILE A 174 -13.85 11.40 -20.84
C ILE A 174 -12.44 10.99 -21.28
N PRO A 175 -11.70 11.85 -22.01
CA PRO A 175 -10.35 11.53 -22.43
C PRO A 175 -9.43 11.40 -21.21
N ARG A 176 -8.66 10.32 -21.20
CA ARG A 176 -7.84 9.89 -20.07
C ARG A 176 -6.90 10.97 -19.48
N PRO A 177 -6.21 11.80 -20.29
CA PRO A 177 -5.34 12.85 -19.74
C PRO A 177 -6.05 13.79 -18.78
N LEU A 178 -7.33 14.12 -19.02
CA LEU A 178 -8.09 15.04 -18.17
C LEU A 178 -8.37 14.43 -16.79
N LEU A 179 -8.74 13.15 -16.73
CA LEU A 179 -8.96 12.44 -15.47
C LEU A 179 -7.67 12.34 -14.65
N THR A 180 -6.56 12.00 -15.31
CA THR A 180 -5.26 11.94 -14.64
C THR A 180 -4.75 13.31 -14.19
N THR A 181 -5.02 14.39 -14.95
CA THR A 181 -4.64 15.74 -14.50
C THR A 181 -5.48 16.20 -13.31
N LEU A 182 -6.77 15.86 -13.29
CA LEU A 182 -7.65 16.19 -12.18
C LEU A 182 -7.20 15.50 -10.90
N GLU A 183 -6.85 14.22 -10.99
CA GLU A 183 -6.29 13.46 -9.87
C GLU A 183 -4.99 14.08 -9.35
N VAL A 184 -4.06 14.44 -10.25
CA VAL A 184 -2.80 15.10 -9.88
C VAL A 184 -3.05 16.39 -9.12
N VAL A 185 -4.01 17.21 -9.57
CA VAL A 185 -4.39 18.43 -8.88
C VAL A 185 -4.96 18.12 -7.49
N ILE A 186 -5.84 17.13 -7.37
CA ILE A 186 -6.46 16.78 -6.08
C ILE A 186 -5.41 16.34 -5.06
N TYR A 187 -4.59 15.34 -5.37
CA TYR A 187 -3.61 14.87 -4.38
C TYR A 187 -2.51 15.92 -4.10
N THR A 188 -2.21 16.81 -5.05
CA THR A 188 -1.27 17.93 -4.83
C THR A 188 -1.84 18.95 -3.86
N VAL A 189 -3.12 19.32 -4.01
CA VAL A 189 -3.80 20.21 -3.06
C VAL A 189 -3.85 19.57 -1.67
N CYS A 190 -4.20 18.27 -1.59
CA CYS A 190 -4.18 17.53 -0.34
C CYS A 190 -2.79 17.50 0.30
N ALA A 191 -1.73 17.28 -0.48
CA ALA A 191 -0.35 17.27 0.02
C ALA A 191 0.11 18.64 0.55
N ILE A 192 -0.34 19.75 -0.07
CA ILE A 192 -0.05 21.11 0.40
C ILE A 192 -0.74 21.36 1.75
N VAL A 193 -2.01 20.99 1.87
CA VAL A 193 -2.80 21.18 3.10
C VAL A 193 -2.27 20.29 4.22
N ALA A 194 -1.92 19.04 3.91
CA ALA A 194 -1.46 18.06 4.89
C ALA A 194 0.02 18.19 5.28
N ARG A 195 0.76 19.20 4.77
CA ARG A 195 2.22 19.29 4.94
C ARG A 195 2.69 19.21 6.39
N GLU A 196 1.96 19.83 7.32
CA GLU A 196 2.37 19.95 8.73
C GLU A 196 2.11 18.69 9.56
N TYR A 197 1.17 17.84 9.14
CA TYR A 197 0.75 16.63 9.86
C TYR A 197 0.83 15.36 8.99
N LEU A 198 1.57 15.44 7.87
CA LEU A 198 1.69 14.37 6.88
C LEU A 198 2.21 13.07 7.49
N ARG A 199 3.17 13.17 8.41
CA ARG A 199 3.78 12.00 9.07
C ARG A 199 2.73 11.20 9.85
N GLU A 200 1.97 11.89 10.69
CA GLU A 200 0.96 11.27 11.54
C GLU A 200 -0.19 10.66 10.72
N ILE A 201 -0.59 11.31 9.62
CA ILE A 201 -1.57 10.74 8.69
C ILE A 201 -1.04 9.44 8.11
N MET A 202 0.19 9.44 7.59
CA MET A 202 0.74 8.27 6.91
C MET A 202 0.93 7.09 7.86
N GLU A 203 1.37 7.33 9.10
CA GLU A 203 1.55 6.28 10.12
C GLU A 203 0.23 5.64 10.55
N ASN A 204 -0.86 6.40 10.63
CA ASN A 204 -2.19 5.88 10.99
C ASN A 204 -2.94 5.26 9.80
N PHE A 205 -2.71 5.76 8.58
CA PHE A 205 -3.41 5.32 7.38
C PHE A 205 -2.81 4.04 6.78
N LEU A 206 -1.49 3.85 6.88
CA LEU A 206 -0.80 2.72 6.26
C LEU A 206 -1.29 1.35 6.76
N PRO A 207 -1.51 1.14 8.07
CA PRO A 207 -2.09 -0.11 8.58
C PRO A 207 -3.53 -0.31 8.09
N LEU A 208 -4.35 0.74 8.07
CA LEU A 208 -5.75 0.68 7.61
C LEU A 208 -5.86 0.19 6.17
N MET A 209 -4.95 0.63 5.29
CA MET A 209 -4.91 0.18 3.90
C MET A 209 -4.60 -1.32 3.80
N SER A 210 -3.71 -1.83 4.65
CA SER A 210 -3.37 -3.26 4.63
C SER A 210 -4.55 -4.15 5.02
N TYR A 211 -5.36 -3.74 6.01
CA TYR A 211 -6.47 -4.55 6.52
C TYR A 211 -7.50 -4.88 5.46
N TRP A 212 -7.88 -3.89 4.63
CA TRP A 212 -8.87 -4.11 3.58
C TRP A 212 -8.31 -4.88 2.39
N ILE A 213 -7.04 -4.65 2.02
CA ILE A 213 -6.41 -5.32 0.88
C ILE A 213 -6.30 -6.83 1.14
N VAL A 214 -6.05 -7.21 2.38
CA VAL A 214 -5.92 -8.61 2.76
C VAL A 214 -7.27 -9.32 2.76
N ALA A 215 -8.34 -8.65 3.16
CA ALA A 215 -9.70 -9.13 2.98
C ALA A 215 -10.06 -9.30 1.50
N TRP A 216 -9.73 -8.30 0.66
CA TRP A 216 -9.89 -8.39 -0.80
C TRP A 216 -9.09 -9.56 -1.40
N LEU A 217 -7.84 -9.75 -0.97
CA LEU A 217 -7.00 -10.84 -1.43
C LEU A 217 -7.62 -12.21 -1.11
N ALA A 218 -8.15 -12.39 0.12
CA ALA A 218 -8.84 -13.62 0.52
C ALA A 218 -10.00 -13.94 -0.43
N VAL A 219 -10.87 -12.95 -0.70
CA VAL A 219 -12.00 -13.09 -1.62
C VAL A 219 -11.53 -13.48 -3.03
N CYS A 220 -10.51 -12.80 -3.56
CA CYS A 220 -9.99 -13.10 -4.91
C CYS A 220 -9.36 -14.49 -5.01
N LEU A 221 -8.61 -14.92 -3.99
CA LEU A 221 -8.01 -16.26 -3.94
C LEU A 221 -9.09 -17.34 -3.87
N GLU A 222 -10.12 -17.15 -3.05
CA GLU A 222 -11.19 -18.13 -2.89
C GLU A 222 -12.08 -18.22 -4.13
N GLU A 223 -12.43 -17.10 -4.75
CA GLU A 223 -13.18 -17.08 -6.01
C GLU A 223 -12.43 -17.83 -7.11
N THR A 224 -11.12 -17.64 -7.22
CA THR A 224 -10.30 -18.29 -8.26
C THR A 224 -10.04 -19.77 -7.98
N TRP A 225 -9.71 -20.14 -6.75
CA TRP A 225 -9.33 -21.51 -6.39
C TRP A 225 -10.53 -22.41 -6.05
N VAL A 226 -11.47 -21.93 -5.23
CA VAL A 226 -12.57 -22.74 -4.69
C VAL A 226 -13.73 -22.81 -5.68
N PHE A 227 -14.18 -21.66 -6.17
CA PHE A 227 -15.39 -21.57 -6.99
C PHE A 227 -15.13 -21.75 -8.48
N ARG A 228 -14.08 -21.10 -9.01
CA ARG A 228 -13.80 -21.14 -10.45
C ARG A 228 -12.93 -22.33 -10.86
N ARG A 229 -12.05 -22.86 -9.99
CA ARG A 229 -11.19 -24.03 -10.26
C ARG A 229 -10.58 -24.03 -11.67
N GLY A 230 -10.15 -22.87 -12.16
CA GLY A 230 -9.57 -22.70 -13.50
C GLY A 230 -10.54 -22.54 -14.67
N ARG A 231 -11.84 -22.24 -14.43
CA ARG A 231 -12.78 -21.84 -15.49
C ARG A 231 -12.50 -20.43 -15.99
N ASP A 232 -12.51 -20.26 -17.31
CA ASP A 232 -12.30 -18.97 -17.96
C ASP A 232 -13.45 -17.98 -17.72
N TYR A 233 -13.12 -16.69 -17.76
CA TYR A 233 -14.09 -15.60 -17.69
C TYR A 233 -14.81 -15.43 -19.03
N ASP A 234 -16.15 -15.37 -19.00
CA ASP A 234 -16.93 -15.00 -20.19
C ASP A 234 -16.84 -13.48 -20.43
N TRP A 235 -15.88 -13.09 -21.27
CA TRP A 235 -15.63 -11.70 -21.63
C TRP A 235 -16.81 -11.03 -22.35
N THR A 236 -17.73 -11.80 -22.94
CA THR A 236 -18.90 -11.25 -23.65
C THR A 236 -19.94 -10.65 -22.69
N VAL A 237 -19.84 -10.99 -21.41
CA VAL A 237 -20.81 -10.63 -20.37
C VAL A 237 -20.38 -9.42 -19.54
N TRP A 238 -19.13 -8.97 -19.68
CA TRP A 238 -18.52 -7.94 -18.84
C TRP A 238 -19.34 -6.64 -18.69
N ASN A 239 -20.03 -6.19 -19.74
CA ASN A 239 -20.79 -4.92 -19.73
C ASN A 239 -22.29 -5.08 -19.45
N ASN A 240 -22.75 -6.27 -19.04
CA ASN A 240 -24.16 -6.56 -18.80
C ASN A 240 -24.45 -6.72 -17.30
N PRO A 241 -24.98 -5.68 -16.60
CA PRO A 241 -25.21 -5.73 -15.16
C PRO A 241 -26.16 -6.86 -14.75
N HIS A 242 -27.11 -7.23 -15.61
CA HIS A 242 -28.06 -8.31 -15.36
C HIS A 242 -27.49 -9.73 -15.44
N ARG A 243 -26.24 -9.89 -15.88
CA ARG A 243 -25.57 -11.20 -16.00
C ARG A 243 -24.35 -11.33 -15.08
N LEU A 244 -23.98 -10.26 -14.38
CA LEU A 244 -22.92 -10.26 -13.38
C LEU A 244 -23.48 -10.71 -12.02
N PRO A 245 -22.68 -11.41 -11.19
CA PRO A 245 -23.06 -11.70 -9.82
C PRO A 245 -23.26 -10.39 -9.05
N MET A 246 -24.23 -10.34 -8.13
CA MET A 246 -24.58 -9.10 -7.42
C MET A 246 -23.49 -8.66 -6.41
N GLY A 247 -22.52 -9.53 -6.13
CA GLY A 247 -21.39 -9.21 -5.25
C GLY A 247 -21.79 -9.07 -3.79
N LEU A 248 -22.98 -9.53 -3.40
CA LEU A 248 -23.48 -9.43 -2.04
C LEU A 248 -22.65 -10.29 -1.08
N ALA A 249 -22.19 -11.46 -1.54
CA ALA A 249 -21.31 -12.31 -0.76
C ALA A 249 -19.95 -11.63 -0.48
N ALA A 250 -19.36 -11.00 -1.50
CA ALA A 250 -18.10 -10.27 -1.37
C ALA A 250 -18.24 -9.02 -0.48
N GLY A 251 -19.36 -8.28 -0.60
CA GLY A 251 -19.66 -7.14 0.27
C GLY A 251 -19.86 -7.56 1.72
N ALA A 252 -20.62 -8.63 1.97
CA ALA A 252 -20.82 -9.15 3.31
C ALA A 252 -19.52 -9.65 3.94
N SER A 253 -18.73 -10.46 3.22
CA SER A 253 -17.45 -10.97 3.72
C SER A 253 -16.45 -9.85 4.02
N PHE A 254 -16.46 -8.78 3.22
CA PHE A 254 -15.64 -7.60 3.47
C PHE A 254 -16.03 -6.87 4.77
N VAL A 255 -17.32 -6.74 5.07
CA VAL A 255 -17.80 -6.18 6.35
C VAL A 255 -17.31 -7.03 7.53
N PHE A 256 -17.39 -8.36 7.42
CA PHE A 256 -16.84 -9.26 8.44
C PHE A 256 -15.31 -9.18 8.55
N GLY A 257 -14.61 -8.96 7.44
CA GLY A 257 -13.17 -8.67 7.42
C GLY A 257 -12.82 -7.39 8.19
N ILE A 258 -13.60 -6.32 8.01
CA ILE A 258 -13.45 -5.08 8.79
C ILE A 258 -13.69 -5.34 10.28
N LEU A 259 -14.72 -6.12 10.64
CA LEU A 259 -14.94 -6.50 12.03
C LEU A 259 -13.73 -7.25 12.61
N GLY A 260 -13.15 -8.19 11.85
CA GLY A 260 -11.91 -8.88 12.22
C GLY A 260 -10.75 -7.92 12.43
N ALA A 261 -10.57 -6.94 11.53
CA ALA A 261 -9.54 -5.91 11.66
C ALA A 261 -9.70 -5.09 12.95
N VAL A 262 -10.92 -4.62 13.22
CA VAL A 262 -11.25 -3.82 14.41
C VAL A 262 -10.98 -4.62 15.69
N LEU A 263 -11.21 -5.93 15.70
CA LEU A 263 -10.95 -6.76 16.88
C LEU A 263 -9.46 -6.88 17.21
N GLY A 264 -8.56 -6.82 16.20
CA GLY A 264 -7.12 -7.07 16.34
C GLY A 264 -6.22 -5.85 16.25
N MET A 265 -6.74 -4.66 15.93
CA MET A 265 -5.93 -3.47 15.71
C MET A 265 -5.34 -2.87 16.99
N VAL A 266 -4.12 -2.35 16.87
CA VAL A 266 -3.39 -1.61 17.93
C VAL A 266 -3.10 -0.16 17.49
N SER A 267 -3.80 0.38 16.50
CA SER A 267 -3.64 1.79 16.10
C SER A 267 -4.73 2.26 15.13
N ALA A 268 -5.13 3.53 15.30
CA ALA A 268 -5.94 4.42 14.44
C ALA A 268 -7.48 4.31 14.37
N PHE A 269 -8.12 5.43 14.76
CA PHE A 269 -9.31 6.06 14.16
C PHE A 269 -10.48 5.14 13.74
N VAL A 270 -11.41 4.92 14.67
CA VAL A 270 -12.76 4.48 14.33
C VAL A 270 -13.46 5.63 13.60
N ILE A 271 -13.57 5.56 12.26
CA ILE A 271 -14.55 6.38 11.51
C ILE A 271 -15.93 5.82 11.86
N CYS A 272 -16.44 6.20 13.03
CA CYS A 272 -17.86 6.12 13.34
C CYS A 272 -18.42 7.54 13.17
N ASN A 273 -18.63 7.94 11.92
CA ASN A 273 -19.87 8.63 11.59
C ASN A 273 -20.28 8.35 10.14
N THR A 274 -21.45 7.78 10.04
CA THR A 274 -22.15 7.23 8.87
C THR A 274 -22.35 8.26 7.76
N SER A 275 -22.02 7.91 6.51
CA SER A 275 -22.97 7.92 5.37
C SER A 275 -22.32 7.46 4.05
N TYR A 276 -22.74 6.28 3.59
CA TYR A 276 -22.94 5.84 2.20
C TYR A 276 -22.10 6.48 1.08
N THR A 277 -21.18 5.72 0.49
CA THR A 277 -21.26 5.23 -0.91
C THR A 277 -20.16 4.17 -1.11
N ILE A 278 -20.56 2.93 -1.33
CA ILE A 278 -19.66 1.84 -1.70
C ILE A 278 -19.33 2.01 -3.19
N MET A 279 -18.15 2.52 -3.48
CA MET A 279 -17.50 2.44 -4.79
C MET A 279 -15.99 2.33 -4.55
N MET A 280 -15.52 1.09 -4.41
CA MET A 280 -14.15 0.78 -4.01
C MET A 280 -13.25 0.64 -5.24
N ASP A 281 -12.73 1.78 -5.70
CA ASP A 281 -11.58 1.84 -6.61
C ASP A 281 -10.34 2.33 -5.85
N TYR A 282 -9.25 1.56 -5.95
CA TYR A 282 -7.96 1.72 -5.25
C TYR A 282 -7.38 3.14 -5.30
N ASN A 283 -7.65 3.89 -6.38
CA ASN A 283 -7.10 5.22 -6.56
C ASN A 283 -8.03 6.37 -6.15
N ILE A 284 -9.33 6.09 -6.08
CA ILE A 284 -10.28 7.03 -5.50
C ILE A 284 -10.09 7.03 -3.99
N CYS A 285 -9.76 5.91 -3.32
CA CYS A 285 -9.49 5.92 -1.88
C CYS A 285 -8.34 6.85 -1.46
N SER A 286 -7.28 6.99 -2.27
CA SER A 286 -6.21 7.98 -2.02
C SER A 286 -6.70 9.43 -2.16
N SER A 287 -7.75 9.68 -2.96
CA SER A 287 -8.27 11.02 -3.27
C SER A 287 -9.62 11.37 -2.57
N CYS A 288 -10.41 10.38 -2.12
CA CYS A 288 -11.77 10.54 -1.60
C CYS A 288 -11.91 10.20 -0.12
N LEU A 289 -11.00 9.47 0.52
CA LEU A 289 -11.06 9.30 1.99
C LEU A 289 -10.61 10.55 2.79
N VAL A 290 -10.32 11.65 2.09
CA VAL A 290 -10.08 12.97 2.71
C VAL A 290 -11.34 13.86 2.68
N TYR A 291 -12.45 13.42 2.10
CA TYR A 291 -13.74 14.14 2.16
C TYR A 291 -14.51 13.88 3.46
N THR A 292 -13.84 14.01 4.60
CA THR A 292 -14.42 14.43 5.90
C THR A 292 -13.29 14.58 6.92
N VAL A 293 -12.48 15.64 6.80
CA VAL A 293 -11.65 16.12 7.92
C VAL A 293 -11.98 17.59 8.13
N THR A 294 -13.20 17.86 8.57
CA THR A 294 -13.52 19.11 9.26
C THR A 294 -13.52 18.82 10.76
N ASN A 295 -12.50 19.35 11.44
CA ASN A 295 -12.36 19.49 12.88
C ASN A 295 -12.21 18.20 13.70
N VAL A 296 -10.99 17.64 13.78
CA VAL A 296 -10.55 16.98 15.02
C VAL A 296 -9.05 17.23 15.22
N SER A 297 -8.73 17.96 16.28
CA SER A 297 -7.37 18.06 16.84
C SER A 297 -6.94 16.67 17.35
N LEU A 298 -5.87 16.10 16.80
CA LEU A 298 -5.36 14.81 17.25
C LEU A 298 -3.87 14.94 17.56
N GLN A 299 -3.55 15.02 18.86
CA GLN A 299 -2.24 14.59 19.35
C GLN A 299 -2.15 13.06 19.27
N SER A 300 -0.93 12.56 19.08
CA SER A 300 -0.50 11.16 19.00
C SER A 300 -0.94 10.28 20.18
N GLN A 301 -2.22 9.90 20.20
CA GLN A 301 -2.76 8.84 21.06
C GLN A 301 -3.32 7.69 20.23
N SER A 302 -3.07 6.46 20.65
CA SER A 302 -3.75 5.26 20.16
C SER A 302 -5.19 5.24 20.70
N TYR A 303 -6.13 5.86 19.97
CA TYR A 303 -7.52 6.03 20.42
C TYR A 303 -8.32 4.73 20.58
N PHE A 304 -7.91 3.63 19.94
CA PHE A 304 -8.61 2.36 20.02
C PHE A 304 -7.64 1.17 19.95
N VAL A 305 -7.79 0.26 20.91
CA VAL A 305 -7.11 -1.04 20.91
C VAL A 305 -8.20 -2.09 20.94
N GLY A 306 -8.18 -2.98 19.95
CA GLY A 306 -9.16 -4.04 19.82
C GLY A 306 -9.16 -4.97 21.04
N PRO A 307 -10.30 -5.56 21.41
CA PRO A 307 -10.41 -6.43 22.58
C PRO A 307 -9.45 -7.64 22.52
N ILE A 308 -9.15 -8.17 21.34
CA ILE A 308 -8.21 -9.29 21.17
C ILE A 308 -6.77 -8.79 21.37
N ALA A 309 -6.45 -7.61 20.85
CA ALA A 309 -5.15 -7.01 21.05
C ALA A 309 -4.88 -6.62 22.52
N LYS A 310 -5.90 -6.15 23.25
CA LYS A 310 -5.82 -5.87 24.70
C LYS A 310 -5.61 -7.12 25.55
N ALA A 311 -6.10 -8.28 25.08
CA ALA A 311 -5.96 -9.54 25.79
C ALA A 311 -4.55 -10.14 25.66
N LEU A 312 -3.72 -9.61 24.76
CA LEU A 312 -2.35 -10.07 24.56
C LEU A 312 -1.39 -9.32 25.49
N PRO A 313 -0.37 -10.02 26.05
CA PRO A 313 0.56 -9.45 27.02
C PRO A 313 1.48 -8.36 26.43
N GLN A 314 1.57 -8.27 25.11
CA GLN A 314 2.30 -7.25 24.36
C GLN A 314 1.36 -6.74 23.27
N ASN A 315 1.12 -5.43 23.23
CA ASN A 315 0.20 -4.76 22.31
C ASN A 315 0.62 -5.00 20.84
N CYS A 316 0.23 -6.13 20.27
CA CYS A 316 0.57 -6.57 18.92
C CYS A 316 -0.57 -6.25 17.96
N ASP A 317 -0.27 -5.58 16.84
CA ASP A 317 -1.26 -5.38 15.79
C ASP A 317 -1.50 -6.71 15.05
N LEU A 318 -2.70 -7.24 15.18
CA LEU A 318 -3.17 -8.45 14.50
C LEU A 318 -4.30 -8.16 13.51
N GLY A 319 -4.62 -6.88 13.28
CA GLY A 319 -5.77 -6.46 12.49
C GLY A 319 -5.79 -7.10 11.09
N MET A 320 -4.64 -7.09 10.41
CA MET A 320 -4.50 -7.69 9.08
C MET A 320 -4.75 -9.21 9.06
N TRP A 321 -4.18 -9.95 10.01
CA TRP A 321 -4.28 -11.41 10.05
C TRP A 321 -5.68 -11.86 10.42
N LEU A 322 -6.33 -11.14 11.34
CA LEU A 322 -7.74 -11.38 11.67
C LEU A 322 -8.65 -11.00 10.51
N ALA A 323 -8.42 -9.86 9.83
CA ALA A 323 -9.18 -9.49 8.64
C ALA A 323 -9.11 -10.59 7.56
N PHE A 324 -7.92 -11.14 7.31
CA PHE A 324 -7.74 -12.29 6.43
C PHE A 324 -8.57 -13.50 6.88
N GLY A 325 -8.37 -13.94 8.12
CA GLY A 325 -8.96 -15.17 8.64
C GLY A 325 -10.49 -15.12 8.70
N PHE A 326 -11.05 -14.01 9.19
CA PHE A 326 -12.50 -13.81 9.20
C PHE A 326 -13.07 -13.79 7.79
N THR A 327 -12.45 -13.06 6.86
CA THR A 327 -12.94 -13.00 5.48
C THR A 327 -12.87 -14.38 4.82
N ALA A 328 -11.78 -15.12 5.02
CA ALA A 328 -11.55 -16.42 4.41
C ALA A 328 -12.51 -17.52 4.90
N VAL A 329 -12.93 -17.45 6.16
CA VAL A 329 -13.93 -18.39 6.71
C VAL A 329 -15.34 -18.03 6.24
N VAL A 330 -15.62 -16.73 6.15
CA VAL A 330 -16.98 -16.21 5.92
C VAL A 330 -17.35 -16.23 4.43
N TYR A 331 -16.44 -15.85 3.54
CA TYR A 331 -16.73 -15.73 2.11
C TYR A 331 -17.22 -17.04 1.46
N PRO A 332 -16.63 -18.21 1.72
CA PRO A 332 -17.10 -19.45 1.10
C PRO A 332 -18.54 -19.80 1.50
N ALA A 333 -18.91 -19.54 2.76
CA ALA A 333 -20.26 -19.79 3.26
C ALA A 333 -21.28 -18.87 2.57
N PHE A 334 -21.01 -17.56 2.52
CA PHE A 334 -21.90 -16.60 1.87
C PHE A 334 -21.99 -16.81 0.36
N ARG A 335 -20.88 -17.16 -0.30
CA ARG A 335 -20.85 -17.44 -1.73
C ARG A 335 -21.61 -18.73 -2.07
N CYS A 336 -21.56 -19.76 -1.23
CA CYS A 336 -22.40 -20.94 -1.39
C CYS A 336 -23.90 -20.58 -1.32
N VAL A 337 -24.29 -19.71 -0.39
CA VAL A 337 -25.68 -19.24 -0.28
C VAL A 337 -26.09 -18.42 -1.49
N GLU A 338 -25.23 -17.51 -1.96
CA GLU A 338 -25.48 -16.71 -3.17
C GLU A 338 -25.69 -17.60 -4.41
N LEU A 339 -24.85 -18.64 -4.57
CA LEU A 339 -24.99 -19.62 -5.65
C LEU A 339 -26.30 -20.42 -5.56
N HIS A 340 -26.77 -20.75 -4.35
CA HIS A 340 -28.03 -21.47 -4.17
C HIS A 340 -29.27 -20.59 -4.40
N VAL A 341 -29.24 -19.32 -3.98
CA VAL A 341 -30.40 -18.41 -4.04
C VAL A 341 -30.51 -17.71 -5.38
N VAL A 342 -29.38 -17.24 -5.93
CA VAL A 342 -29.32 -16.44 -7.17
C VAL A 342 -29.01 -17.31 -8.39
N GLY A 343 -28.47 -18.53 -8.17
CA GLY A 343 -28.10 -19.45 -9.25
C GLY A 343 -26.91 -18.98 -10.09
N ARG A 344 -26.14 -17.98 -9.60
CA ARG A 344 -25.06 -17.30 -10.34
C ARG A 344 -23.88 -16.87 -9.45
#